data_AF-A0A1H2LB44-F1
#
_entry.id   AF-A0A1H2LB44-F1
#
_cell.length_a   1.000
_cell.length_b   1.000
_cell.length_c   1.000
_cell.angle_alpha   90.00
_cell.angle_beta   90.00
_cell.angle_gamma   90.00
#
_symmetry.space_group_name_H-M   'P 1'
#
loop_
_entity.id
_entity.type
_entity.pdbx_description
1 polymer ?
#
loop_
_entity_poly.entity_id
_entity_poly.type
_entity_poly.pdbx_seq_one_letter_code
_entity_poly.pdbx_strand_id
1 'polypeptide(L)' 'MKPWIIAVLCLFGLAGCSSEYIITTTDGQMLTSDGKPELDKDTGMLEFTDSEGRKQQIPQSSVKQMLER' A
#
# COMPACT_ATOMS: atom_id res chain seq x y z
N MET A 1 -38.27 -23.86 -0.27
CA MET A 1 -36.93 -23.55 -0.82
C MET A 1 -36.42 -22.29 -0.12
N LYS A 2 -35.53 -22.43 0.87
CA LYS A 2 -35.15 -21.34 1.79
C LYS A 2 -33.92 -20.62 1.21
N PRO A 3 -34.04 -19.38 0.69
CA PRO A 3 -32.94 -18.66 0.02
C PRO A 3 -31.83 -18.20 0.99
N TRP A 4 -31.92 -18.55 2.26
CA TRP A 4 -31.07 -17.99 3.31
C TRP A 4 -29.61 -18.49 3.27
N ILE A 5 -29.34 -19.61 2.60
CA ILE A 5 -28.01 -20.22 2.52
C ILE A 5 -27.07 -19.42 1.60
N ILE A 6 -27.59 -18.72 0.60
CA ILE A 6 -26.78 -17.99 -0.38
C ILE A 6 -26.18 -16.70 0.23
N ALA A 7 -26.86 -16.11 1.23
CA ALA A 7 -26.39 -14.87 1.85
C ALA A 7 -25.15 -15.04 2.73
N VAL A 8 -24.89 -16.25 3.25
CA VAL A 8 -23.77 -16.50 4.17
C VAL A 8 -22.44 -16.71 3.43
N LEU A 9 -22.47 -17.16 2.17
CA LEU A 9 -21.25 -17.47 1.41
C LEU A 9 -20.52 -16.24 0.86
N CYS A 10 -21.18 -15.09 0.75
CA CYS A 10 -20.57 -13.85 0.21
C CYS A 10 -19.67 -13.10 1.22
N LEU A 11 -19.63 -13.50 2.50
CA LEU A 11 -18.87 -12.80 3.54
C LEU A 11 -17.38 -13.17 3.62
N PHE A 12 -16.91 -14.19 2.89
CA PHE A 12 -15.52 -14.68 3.00
C PHE A 12 -14.58 -14.24 1.86
N GLY A 13 -15.05 -13.42 0.90
CA GLY A 13 -14.33 -13.16 -0.35
C GLY A 13 -13.45 -11.90 -0.40
N LEU A 14 -13.43 -11.05 0.63
CA LEU A 14 -12.64 -9.80 0.61
C LEU A 14 -11.27 -9.94 1.28
N ALA A 15 -10.56 -11.03 1.02
CA ALA A 15 -9.11 -11.01 1.19
C ALA A 15 -8.54 -10.09 0.09
N GLY A 16 -8.53 -8.78 0.35
CA GLY A 16 -7.85 -7.83 -0.50
C GLY A 16 -6.37 -8.17 -0.47
N CYS A 17 -5.85 -8.75 -1.56
CA CYS A 17 -4.43 -8.81 -1.80
C CYS A 17 -3.95 -7.39 -2.11
N SER A 18 -3.78 -6.57 -1.07
CA SER A 18 -3.03 -5.33 -1.23
C SER A 18 -1.56 -5.70 -1.33
N SER A 19 -0.91 -5.32 -2.44
CA SER A 19 0.54 -5.47 -2.59
C SER A 19 1.22 -4.51 -1.62
N GLU A 20 1.81 -5.03 -0.56
CA GLU A 20 2.61 -4.24 0.37
C GLU A 20 4.00 -3.98 -0.24
N TYR A 21 4.51 -2.76 -0.11
CA TYR A 21 5.83 -2.38 -0.60
C TYR A 21 6.72 -1.94 0.55
N ILE A 22 7.97 -2.39 0.55
CA ILE A 22 9.01 -1.91 1.45
C ILE A 22 9.89 -0.92 0.70
N ILE A 23 9.89 0.33 1.16
CA ILE A 23 10.71 1.41 0.64
C ILE A 23 11.94 1.53 1.54
N THR A 24 13.13 1.26 1.01
CA THR A 24 14.39 1.55 1.69
C THR A 24 14.85 2.94 1.29
N THR A 25 15.04 3.82 2.27
CA THR A 25 15.54 5.18 2.04
C THR A 25 17.07 5.24 2.07
N THR A 26 17.64 6.31 1.52
CA THR A 26 19.09 6.51 1.44
C THR A 26 19.78 6.65 2.79
N ASP A 27 19.05 7.10 3.82
CA ASP A 27 19.51 7.18 5.21
C ASP A 27 19.36 5.85 5.97
N GLY A 28 18.85 4.79 5.33
CA GLY A 28 18.78 3.44 5.88
C GLY A 28 17.47 3.11 6.60
N GLN A 29 16.47 4.00 6.56
CA GLN A 29 15.14 3.68 7.07
C GLN A 29 14.40 2.72 6.11
N MET A 30 13.51 1.92 6.69
CA MET A 30 12.60 1.06 5.94
C MET A 30 11.18 1.50 6.24
N LEU A 31 10.48 1.93 5.19
CA LEU A 31 9.10 2.40 5.26
C LEU A 31 8.22 1.35 4.61
N THR A 32 7.10 1.02 5.25
CA THR A 32 6.10 0.11 4.69
C THR A 32 5.00 0.92 4.03
N SER A 33 4.64 0.54 2.82
CA SER A 33 3.58 1.13 2.03
C SER A 33 2.48 0.10 1.77
N ASP A 34 1.23 0.48 2.04
CA ASP A 34 0.05 -0.22 1.59
C ASP A 34 -0.25 0.18 0.13
N GLY A 35 0.06 -0.72 -0.80
CA GLY A 35 0.03 -0.44 -2.22
C GLY A 35 1.32 0.18 -2.76
N LYS A 36 1.36 0.36 -4.08
CA LYS A 36 2.52 0.88 -4.79
C LYS A 36 2.67 2.39 -4.57
N PRO A 37 3.84 2.90 -4.18
CA PRO A 37 4.11 4.34 -4.14
C PRO A 37 3.97 4.98 -5.52
N GLU A 38 3.35 6.16 -5.58
CA GLU A 38 3.13 6.89 -6.82
C GLU A 38 3.83 8.25 -6.80
N LEU A 39 4.33 8.70 -7.95
CA LEU A 39 4.93 10.03 -8.07
C LEU A 39 3.81 11.07 -8.20
N ASP A 40 3.71 11.95 -7.20
CA ASP A 40 2.91 13.16 -7.30
C ASP A 40 3.59 14.13 -8.27
N LYS A 41 2.90 14.45 -9.35
CA LYS A 41 3.42 15.31 -10.44
C LYS A 41 3.41 16.78 -10.08
N ASP A 42 2.60 17.18 -9.10
CA ASP A 42 2.47 18.57 -8.68
C ASP A 42 3.60 18.93 -7.71
N THR A 43 3.97 18.01 -6.82
CA THR A 43 5.04 18.21 -5.83
C THR A 43 6.39 17.61 -6.26
N GLY A 44 6.40 16.64 -7.16
CA GLY A 44 7.60 15.86 -7.52
C GLY A 44 8.02 14.86 -6.43
N MET A 45 7.16 14.61 -5.46
CA MET A 45 7.39 13.71 -4.32
C MET A 45 6.73 12.36 -4.57
N LEU A 46 7.29 11.28 -4.02
CA LEU A 46 6.61 10.00 -3.98
C LEU A 46 5.60 10.01 -2.83
N GLU A 47 4.33 9.83 -3.18
CA GLU A 47 3.22 9.62 -2.25
C GLU A 47 2.98 8.12 -2.03
N PHE A 48 2.79 7.73 -0.78
CA PHE A 48 2.45 6.37 -0.40
C PHE A 48 1.58 6.35 0.86
N THR A 49 0.88 5.25 1.10
CA THR A 49 0.05 5.08 2.31
C THR A 49 0.82 4.22 3.30
N ASP A 50 1.07 4.69 4.52
CA ASP A 50 1.73 3.89 5.54
C ASP A 50 0.83 2.77 6.10
N SER A 51 1.39 1.87 6.91
CA SER A 51 0.64 0.77 7.54
C SER A 51 -0.44 1.23 8.53
N GLU A 52 -0.43 2.51 8.92
CA GLU A 52 -1.47 3.13 9.75
C GLU A 52 -2.59 3.77 8.91
N GLY A 53 -2.52 3.65 7.58
CA GLY A 53 -3.50 4.21 6.65
C GLY A 53 -3.32 5.72 6.41
N ARG A 54 -2.17 6.29 6.77
CA ARG A 54 -1.89 7.71 6.57
C ARG A 54 -1.11 7.93 5.27
N LYS A 55 -1.48 8.97 4.53
CA LYS A 55 -0.71 9.41 3.36
C LYS A 55 0.59 10.05 3.81
N GLN A 56 1.69 9.60 3.25
CA GLN A 56 3.03 10.11 3.46
C GLN A 56 3.64 10.51 2.13
N GLN A 57 4.58 11.46 2.18
CA GLN A 57 5.32 11.91 1.00
C GLN A 57 6.82 11.94 1.30
N ILE A 58 7.63 11.43 0.37
CA ILE A 58 9.09 11.45 0.45
C ILE A 58 9.70 11.88 -0.89
N PRO A 59 10.87 12.54 -0.89
CA PRO A 59 11.56 12.85 -2.15
C PRO A 59 11.95 11.57 -2.89
N GLN A 60 11.77 11.54 -4.21
CA GLN A 60 12.23 10.41 -5.03
C GLN A 60 13.74 10.16 -4.88
N SER A 61 14.52 11.22 -4.68
CA SER A 61 15.97 11.15 -4.45
C SER A 61 16.34 10.44 -3.15
N SER A 62 15.44 10.40 -2.18
CA SER A 62 15.66 9.75 -0.89
C SER A 62 15.34 8.26 -0.92
N VAL A 63 14.81 7.73 -2.02
CA VAL A 63 14.54 6.30 -2.18
C VAL A 63 15.76 5.60 -2.75
N LYS A 64 16.26 4.61 -2.03
CA LYS A 64 17.35 3.75 -2.47
C LYS A 64 16.82 2.52 -3.20
N GLN A 65 15.77 1.90 -2.67
CA GLN A 65 15.18 0.68 -3.25
C GLN A 65 13.71 0.55 -2.85
N MET A 66 12.91 -0.09 -3.71
CA MET A 66 11.56 -0.54 -3.39
C MET A 66 11.46 -2.05 -3.64
N LEU A 67 10.86 -2.78 -2.71
CA LEU A 67 10.62 -4.21 -2.82
C LEU A 67 9.13 -4.49 -2.61
N GLU A 68 8.52 -5.25 -3.53
CA GLU A 68 7.16 -5.75 -3.35
C GLU A 68 7.19 -6.99 -2.46
N ARG A 69 6.25 -7.07 -1.52
CA ARG A 69 6.12 -8.16 -0.55
C ARG A 69 5.31 -9.33 -1.10
#